data_AF-A0A0J5GRM4-F1
#
_entry.id   AF-A0A0J5GRM4-F1
#
_cell.length_a   1.000
_cell.length_b   1.000
_cell.length_c   1.000
_cell.angle_alpha   90.00
_cell.angle_beta   90.00
_cell.angle_gamma   90.00
#
_symmetry.space_group_name_H-M   'P 1'
#
loop_
_entity.id
_entity.type
_entity.pdbx_description
1 polymer ?
#
loop_
_entity_poly.entity_id
_entity_poly.type
_entity_poly.pdbx_seq_one_letter_code
_entity_poly.pdbx_strand_id
1 'polypeptide(L)'
;MKKTLLALFILSITLSGCINTKEPIITIHSEEASWAYEFVNVNGSSYQLTHQEAEESAKGELIGIVQRNIVEIDTEEEVEERHLDSNALAPGTPLYIHTENSSAILYEVEGTYFIAEKKD
;
A
#
# COMPACT_ATOMS: atom_id res chain seq x y z
N MET A 1 -14.05 -50.20 -53.56
CA MET A 1 -12.67 -50.66 -53.31
C MET A 1 -12.13 -49.97 -52.06
N LYS A 2 -11.56 -50.74 -51.10
CA LYS A 2 -10.70 -50.40 -49.92
C LYS A 2 -11.21 -49.29 -48.96
N LYS A 3 -11.84 -49.56 -47.80
CA LYS A 3 -11.42 -50.15 -46.50
C LYS A 3 -10.29 -49.42 -45.74
N THR A 4 -10.66 -49.00 -44.51
CA THR A 4 -9.92 -48.94 -43.22
C THR A 4 -8.78 -47.91 -43.06
N LEU A 5 -8.89 -46.91 -42.16
CA LEU A 5 -8.84 -46.93 -40.69
C LEU A 5 -7.40 -47.06 -40.15
N LEU A 6 -6.82 -45.95 -39.66
CA LEU A 6 -5.86 -45.95 -38.53
C LEU A 6 -5.53 -44.54 -38.01
N ALA A 7 -5.80 -44.34 -36.71
CA ALA A 7 -5.05 -43.54 -35.71
C ALA A 7 -4.69 -42.07 -36.03
N LEU A 8 -5.22 -41.06 -35.33
CA LEU A 8 -5.06 -40.77 -33.89
C LEU A 8 -3.61 -40.87 -33.40
N PHE A 9 -2.82 -39.83 -33.65
CA PHE A 9 -1.57 -39.46 -32.96
C PHE A 9 -1.17 -38.13 -33.64
N ILE A 10 -1.23 -36.93 -33.08
CA ILE A 10 -0.62 -36.39 -31.87
C ILE A 10 -1.19 -34.96 -31.81
N LEU A 11 -2.24 -34.69 -31.03
CA LEU A 11 -2.11 -33.92 -29.80
C LEU A 11 -0.65 -33.77 -29.37
N SER A 12 0.01 -32.67 -29.74
CA SER A 12 1.12 -32.13 -28.97
C SER A 12 1.52 -30.73 -29.45
N ILE A 13 1.41 -29.80 -28.51
CA ILE A 13 2.49 -28.87 -28.15
C ILE A 13 2.67 -27.69 -29.11
N THR A 14 2.49 -26.43 -28.73
CA THR A 14 2.18 -25.83 -27.44
C THR A 14 1.72 -24.41 -27.74
N LEU A 15 0.77 -23.94 -26.92
CA LEU A 15 0.56 -22.55 -26.59
C LEU A 15 1.86 -21.74 -26.73
N SER A 16 1.88 -20.77 -27.64
CA SER A 16 2.68 -19.58 -27.43
C SER A 16 2.14 -18.93 -26.16
N GLY A 17 2.72 -19.28 -25.02
CA GLY A 17 2.55 -18.53 -23.80
C GLY A 17 3.09 -17.13 -24.07
N CYS A 18 2.20 -16.16 -24.27
CA CYS A 18 2.54 -14.79 -23.99
C CYS A 18 2.92 -14.78 -22.52
N ILE A 19 4.23 -14.75 -22.26
CA ILE A 19 4.72 -14.38 -20.95
C ILE A 19 4.16 -12.98 -20.75
N ASN A 20 3.19 -12.86 -19.85
CA ASN A 20 2.76 -11.57 -19.36
C ASN A 20 3.92 -11.09 -18.50
N THR A 21 4.96 -10.52 -19.14
CA THR A 21 5.87 -9.61 -18.47
C THR A 21 5.01 -8.43 -18.08
N LYS A 22 4.30 -8.61 -16.95
CA LYS A 22 3.89 -7.51 -16.12
C LYS A 22 5.21 -6.83 -15.81
N GLU A 23 5.49 -5.75 -16.55
CA GLU A 23 6.58 -4.86 -16.22
C GLU A 23 6.47 -4.63 -14.71
N PRO A 24 7.56 -4.78 -13.95
CA PRO A 24 7.53 -4.31 -12.58
C PRO A 24 7.09 -2.87 -12.69
N ILE A 25 5.91 -2.56 -12.13
CA ILE A 25 5.52 -1.19 -11.89
C ILE A 25 6.62 -0.72 -10.97
N ILE A 26 7.58 0.01 -11.54
CA ILE A 26 8.54 0.77 -10.78
C ILE A 26 7.65 1.79 -10.10
N THR A 27 7.27 1.51 -8.85
CA THR A 27 6.73 2.51 -7.97
C THR A 27 7.80 3.58 -7.94
N ILE A 28 7.53 4.69 -8.63
CA ILE A 28 8.38 5.87 -8.57
C ILE A 28 8.30 6.27 -7.11
N HIS A 29 9.32 5.94 -6.33
CA HIS A 29 9.56 6.60 -5.06
C HIS A 29 9.70 8.07 -5.44
N SER A 30 8.64 8.84 -5.18
CA SER A 30 8.69 10.29 -5.25
C SER A 30 9.76 10.73 -4.25
N GLU A 31 10.94 11.09 -4.76
CA GLU A 31 12.00 11.74 -3.99
C GLU A 31 11.67 13.23 -3.75
N GLU A 32 10.40 13.61 -3.70
CA GLU A 32 9.98 15.00 -3.58
C GLU A 32 9.25 15.22 -2.26
N ALA A 33 9.97 15.04 -1.16
CA ALA A 33 9.58 15.65 0.10
C ALA A 33 10.80 15.80 1.02
N SER A 34 11.13 17.04 1.41
CA SER A 34 12.24 17.34 2.34
C SER A 34 11.92 16.94 3.80
N TRP A 35 11.06 15.96 4.00
CA TRP A 35 10.71 15.44 5.33
C TRP A 35 11.75 14.43 5.76
N ALA A 36 12.17 14.50 7.03
CA ALA A 36 13.17 13.58 7.57
C ALA A 36 12.66 12.13 7.70
N TYR A 37 11.34 11.90 7.56
CA TYR A 37 10.68 10.60 7.67
C TYR A 37 9.27 10.63 7.09
N GLU A 38 8.72 9.46 6.78
CA GLU A 38 7.33 9.27 6.36
C GLU A 38 6.40 9.23 7.58
N PHE A 39 5.26 9.92 7.50
CA PHE A 39 4.34 10.05 8.63
C PHE A 39 2.87 10.19 8.25
N VAL A 40 2.03 10.03 9.27
CA VAL A 40 0.61 10.42 9.28
C VAL A 40 0.27 11.15 10.58
N ASN A 41 -0.50 12.23 10.49
CA ASN A 41 -0.91 13.02 11.65
C ASN A 41 -2.31 12.58 12.13
N VAL A 42 -2.43 12.22 13.40
CA VAL A 42 -3.70 11.80 14.01
C VAL A 42 -3.92 12.63 15.27
N ASN A 43 -4.98 13.45 15.30
CA ASN A 43 -5.34 14.32 16.42
C ASN A 43 -4.17 15.18 16.96
N GLY A 44 -3.32 15.69 16.06
CA GLY A 44 -2.16 16.52 16.42
C GLY A 44 -0.93 15.74 16.89
N SER A 45 -0.96 14.40 16.85
CA SER A 45 0.22 13.55 17.04
C SER A 45 0.73 13.02 15.71
N SER A 46 2.04 13.10 15.47
CA SER A 46 2.69 12.52 14.30
C SER A 46 3.03 11.06 14.56
N TYR A 47 2.68 10.17 13.63
CA TYR A 47 3.03 8.75 13.65
C TYR A 47 3.95 8.45 12.48
N GLN A 48 5.15 7.96 12.76
CA GLN A 48 6.11 7.56 11.74
C GLN A 48 5.69 6.24 11.12
N LEU A 49 5.65 6.18 9.79
CA LEU A 49 5.40 4.94 9.06
C LEU A 49 6.65 4.07 9.12
N THR A 50 6.54 2.86 9.66
CA THR A 50 7.70 1.97 9.85
C THR A 50 7.89 0.97 8.71
N HIS A 51 6.85 0.77 7.88
CA HIS A 51 6.75 -0.31 6.89
C HIS A 51 6.87 -1.72 7.46
N GLN A 52 6.84 -1.87 8.79
CA GLN A 52 6.77 -3.17 9.41
C GLN A 52 5.35 -3.70 9.30
N GLU A 53 5.19 -4.89 8.71
CA GLU A 53 3.90 -5.58 8.65
C GLU A 53 3.41 -5.96 10.05
N ALA A 54 2.11 -5.85 10.25
CA ALA A 54 1.38 -6.31 11.42
C ALA A 54 0.47 -7.48 11.05
N GLU A 55 0.29 -8.42 11.98
CA GLU A 55 -0.73 -9.44 11.83
C GLU A 55 -2.15 -8.83 11.83
N GLU A 56 -3.09 -9.42 11.10
CA GLU A 56 -4.49 -8.95 11.10
C GLU A 56 -5.13 -8.97 12.50
N SER A 57 -4.67 -9.86 13.38
CA SER A 57 -5.08 -9.95 14.79
C SER A 57 -4.78 -8.69 15.61
N ALA A 58 -3.78 -7.90 15.19
CA ALA A 58 -3.41 -6.65 15.84
C ALA A 58 -4.37 -5.49 15.51
N LYS A 59 -5.25 -5.65 14.52
CA LYS A 59 -6.18 -4.62 14.05
C LYS A 59 -7.35 -4.41 15.02
N GLY A 60 -7.47 -3.17 15.50
CA GLY A 60 -8.59 -2.69 16.29
C GLY A 60 -9.60 -1.88 15.48
N GLU A 61 -10.24 -0.93 16.16
CA GLU A 61 -11.26 -0.07 15.56
C GLU A 61 -10.65 0.90 14.54
N LEU A 62 -11.45 1.30 13.55
CA LEU A 62 -11.08 2.32 12.56
C LEU A 62 -10.97 3.68 13.26
N ILE A 63 -9.80 4.31 13.14
CA ILE A 63 -9.54 5.68 13.61
C ILE A 63 -10.08 6.68 12.59
N GLY A 64 -9.81 6.42 11.31
CA GLY A 64 -10.16 7.33 10.23
C GLY A 64 -9.54 6.92 8.91
N ILE A 65 -9.66 7.80 7.91
CA ILE A 65 -9.15 7.61 6.56
C ILE A 65 -8.28 8.82 6.22
N VAL A 66 -7.08 8.59 5.70
CA VAL A 66 -6.17 9.64 5.25
C VAL A 66 -6.92 10.56 4.28
N GLN A 67 -6.91 11.86 4.58
CA GLN A 67 -7.68 12.84 3.83
C GLN A 67 -6.84 13.50 2.74
N ARG A 68 -5.55 13.71 3.00
CA ARG A 68 -4.66 14.47 2.13
C ARG A 68 -3.26 13.87 2.14
N ASN A 69 -2.66 13.77 0.96
CA ASN A 69 -1.22 13.65 0.82
C ASN A 69 -0.66 15.07 0.65
N ILE A 70 0.09 15.55 1.65
CA ILE A 70 0.58 16.93 1.67
C ILE A 70 1.72 17.16 0.68
N VAL A 71 2.36 16.10 0.19
CA VAL A 71 3.33 16.17 -0.90
C VAL A 71 2.63 16.41 -2.23
N GLU A 72 1.48 15.76 -2.46
CA GLU A 72 0.70 15.95 -3.69
C GLU A 72 0.04 17.33 -3.80
N ILE A 73 -0.10 18.06 -2.68
CA ILE A 73 -0.69 19.39 -2.61
C ILE A 73 0.30 20.51 -3.02
N ASP A 74 1.51 20.14 -3.40
CA ASP A 74 2.67 20.98 -3.69
C ASP A 74 2.41 22.36 -4.35
N THR A 75 2.85 23.42 -3.63
CA THR A 75 3.81 24.46 -4.11
C THR A 75 3.48 25.96 -4.06
N GLU A 76 2.41 26.47 -3.42
CA GLU A 76 2.22 27.95 -3.32
C GLU A 76 2.18 28.57 -1.90
N GLU A 77 1.92 27.81 -0.83
CA GLU A 77 1.80 28.35 0.53
C GLU A 77 2.46 27.46 1.60
N GLU A 78 2.75 28.06 2.78
CA GLU A 78 3.23 27.35 3.97
C GLU A 78 2.23 26.25 4.35
N VAL A 79 2.65 24.99 4.25
CA VAL A 79 1.77 23.83 4.44
C VAL A 79 1.53 23.59 5.94
N GLU A 80 0.31 23.83 6.39
CA GLU A 80 -0.13 23.45 7.74
C GLU A 80 -0.53 21.97 7.80
N GLU A 81 0.14 21.19 8.66
CA GLU A 81 -0.24 19.81 8.98
C GLU A 81 -1.57 19.74 9.75
N ARG A 82 -2.48 18.86 9.33
CA ARG A 82 -3.82 18.66 9.90
C ARG A 82 -4.09 17.20 10.23
N HIS A 83 -5.16 16.96 10.97
CA HIS A 83 -5.62 15.60 11.27
C HIS A 83 -5.90 14.81 9.98
N LEU A 84 -5.36 13.59 9.91
CA LEU A 84 -5.42 12.65 8.79
C LEU A 84 -4.66 13.11 7.54
N ASP A 85 -3.73 14.03 7.69
CA ASP A 85 -2.71 14.30 6.68
C ASP A 85 -1.59 13.28 6.74
N SER A 86 -1.06 12.91 5.59
CA SER A 86 0.16 12.13 5.46
C SER A 86 1.06 12.73 4.39
N ASN A 87 2.37 12.50 4.47
CA ASN A 87 3.31 12.84 3.40
C ASN A 87 3.67 11.64 2.50
N ALA A 88 3.13 10.46 2.78
CA ALA A 88 3.50 9.21 2.09
C ALA A 88 2.30 8.32 1.77
N LEU A 89 1.24 8.37 2.58
CA LEU A 89 0.01 7.62 2.33
C LEU A 89 -0.89 8.38 1.36
N ALA A 90 -1.47 7.65 0.41
CA ALA A 90 -2.48 8.18 -0.49
C ALA A 90 -3.76 8.56 0.28
N PRO A 91 -4.48 9.60 -0.16
CA PRO A 91 -5.83 9.84 0.31
C PRO A 91 -6.70 8.60 0.12
N GLY A 92 -7.48 8.24 1.14
CA GLY A 92 -8.28 7.02 1.14
C GLY A 92 -7.66 5.84 1.92
N THR A 93 -6.40 5.93 2.35
CA THR A 93 -5.79 4.90 3.20
C THR A 93 -6.45 4.85 4.59
N PRO A 94 -7.02 3.71 5.02
CA PRO A 94 -7.62 3.60 6.35
C PRO A 94 -6.59 3.38 7.44
N LEU A 95 -6.86 3.94 8.63
CA LEU A 95 -6.04 3.87 9.82
C LEU A 95 -6.81 3.21 10.96
N TYR A 96 -6.17 2.34 11.73
CA TYR A 96 -6.80 1.56 12.79
C TYR A 96 -6.01 1.63 14.10
N ILE A 97 -6.69 1.40 15.22
CA ILE A 97 -6.05 1.23 16.52
C ILE A 97 -5.21 -0.06 16.50
N HIS A 98 -3.99 -0.01 17.04
CA HIS A 98 -3.26 -1.24 17.35
C HIS A 98 -3.75 -1.79 18.70
N THR A 99 -4.26 -3.02 18.72
CA THR A 99 -4.92 -3.59 19.92
C THR A 99 -3.97 -3.84 21.09
N GLU A 100 -2.71 -4.18 20.81
CA GLU A 100 -1.71 -4.52 21.83
C GLU A 100 -0.71 -3.39 22.15
N ASN A 101 -0.58 -2.36 21.30
CA ASN A 101 0.41 -1.30 21.46
C ASN A 101 -0.24 0.08 21.35
N SER A 102 -0.50 0.73 22.49
CA SER A 102 -1.15 2.05 22.54
C SER A 102 -0.29 3.20 21.97
N SER A 103 1.00 2.97 21.77
CA SER A 103 1.91 3.94 21.15
C SER A 103 2.02 3.75 19.64
N ALA A 104 1.26 2.82 19.07
CA ALA A 104 1.21 2.58 17.64
C ALA A 104 -0.23 2.64 17.10
N ILE A 105 -0.32 2.89 15.80
CA ILE A 105 -1.53 2.69 15.00
C ILE A 105 -1.18 1.77 13.84
N LEU A 106 -2.20 1.27 13.16
CA LEU A 106 -2.03 0.52 11.92
C LEU A 106 -2.53 1.34 10.74
N TYR A 107 -1.90 1.17 9.59
CA TYR A 107 -2.40 1.65 8.29
C TYR A 107 -2.50 0.48 7.32
N GLU A 108 -3.49 0.51 6.43
CA GLU A 108 -3.74 -0.57 5.48
C GLU A 108 -3.39 -0.16 4.05
N VAL A 109 -2.55 -0.95 3.41
CA VAL A 109 -2.18 -0.78 2.00
C VAL A 109 -2.41 -2.11 1.30
N GLU A 110 -3.27 -2.10 0.27
CA GLU A 110 -3.59 -3.28 -0.53
C GLU A 110 -4.04 -4.51 0.30
N GLY A 111 -4.75 -4.27 1.40
CA GLY A 111 -5.24 -5.33 2.31
C GLY A 111 -4.21 -5.85 3.31
N THR A 112 -3.00 -5.28 3.34
CA THR A 112 -1.95 -5.59 4.31
C THR A 112 -1.86 -4.48 5.36
N TYR A 113 -1.70 -4.85 6.63
CA TYR A 113 -1.58 -3.91 7.73
C TYR A 113 -0.13 -3.65 8.08
N PHE A 114 0.21 -2.39 8.32
CA PHE A 114 1.55 -1.96 8.68
C PHE A 114 1.50 -1.07 9.92
N ILE A 115 2.60 -1.05 10.67
CA ILE A 115 2.72 -0.32 11.93
C ILE A 115 3.18 1.11 11.66
N ALA A 116 2.50 2.08 12.26
CA ALA A 116 3.00 3.44 12.43
C ALA A 116 3.17 3.75 13.92
N GLU A 117 4.36 4.19 14.30
CA GLU A 117 4.72 4.44 15.70
C GLU A 117 4.63 5.91 16.03
N LYS A 118 4.08 6.24 17.19
CA LYS A 118 3.97 7.62 17.64
C LYS A 118 5.36 8.23 17.79
N LYS A 119 5.55 9.41 17.22
CA LYS A 119 6.76 10.21 17.41
C LYS A 119 6.49 11.30 18.45
N ASP A 120 7.35 11.35 19.46
CA ASP A 120 7.31 12.36 20.54
C ASP A 120 7.75 13.74 20.07
#